data_AF-A0A2Z4ACC1-F1
#
_entry.id   AF-A0A2Z4ACC1-F1
#
_cell.length_a   1.000
_cell.length_b   1.000
_cell.length_c   1.000
_cell.angle_alpha   90.00
_cell.angle_beta   90.00
_cell.angle_gamma   90.00
#
_symmetry.space_group_name_H-M   'P 1'
#
loop_
_entity.id
_entity.type
_entity.pdbx_description
1 polymer ?
#
loop_
_entity_poly.entity_id
_entity_poly.type
_entity_poly.pdbx_seq_one_letter_code
_entity_poly.pdbx_strand_id
1 'polypeptide(L)'
;MNLRWIVILGFCLSSFGVGSHVLLASINEVYSDEGIVPKGAELENVFGGGCVLTEGVAVAPDGMVYFSDITFSSVCRDENGAIEAGHIWKFNPLTGNISVFRSPSGMTNGIKFDASGDMITAEGADFGGRRLVRTDMESGKSYIVAGFYQGRRLNSPNDIAIDIKGRIYFSDPRYLGHEPIDQAVFGVYRVDLDGSVHLIVTDAGKPNGIAISPDQKTLYVVSNDNGTTDFQRITAGTSVRKGRMALLAYDLNEDGNALFRSVLIDYYPHDGPDGLAVDVFGNVYVAVRDLTRPGIGIYSPKGDEIGYINTEVPTNVGFGRGEDRDMLYITAGRSLYRVRLNTQGYHLPTAK
;
A
#
# COMPACT_ATOMS: atom_id res chain seq x y z
N MET A 1 29.79 -24.55 -33.51
CA MET A 1 28.79 -24.80 -34.59
C MET A 1 27.45 -25.00 -33.90
N ASN A 2 26.67 -23.93 -33.72
CA ASN A 2 25.60 -23.45 -34.62
C ASN A 2 24.46 -24.49 -34.71
N LEU A 3 23.22 -24.20 -34.30
CA LEU A 3 22.39 -23.08 -34.76
C LEU A 3 21.27 -22.73 -33.75
N ARG A 4 21.06 -21.42 -33.55
CA ARG A 4 19.89 -20.80 -32.93
C ARG A 4 18.76 -20.71 -33.95
N TRP A 5 17.50 -20.92 -33.53
CA TRP A 5 16.33 -20.49 -34.30
C TRP A 5 15.90 -19.10 -33.83
N ILE A 6 16.07 -18.15 -34.75
CA ILE A 6 15.53 -16.79 -34.72
C ILE A 6 14.25 -16.83 -35.53
N VAL A 7 13.11 -16.43 -34.95
CA VAL A 7 11.91 -16.09 -35.71
C VAL A 7 11.89 -14.58 -35.86
N ILE A 8 12.25 -14.11 -37.05
CA ILE A 8 12.04 -12.75 -37.54
C ILE A 8 10.61 -12.70 -38.08
N LEU A 9 9.73 -11.91 -37.46
CA LEU A 9 8.56 -11.39 -38.15
C LEU A 9 8.99 -10.13 -38.90
N GLY A 10 8.96 -10.22 -40.23
CA GLY A 10 9.20 -9.10 -41.12
C GLY A 10 8.03 -8.13 -41.14
N PHE A 11 8.34 -6.83 -41.06
CA PHE A 11 7.42 -5.77 -41.47
C PHE A 11 7.74 -5.39 -42.92
N CYS A 12 6.79 -5.68 -43.81
CA CYS A 12 6.75 -5.14 -45.16
C CYS A 12 6.15 -3.72 -45.07
N LEU A 13 6.91 -2.71 -45.49
CA LEU A 13 6.43 -1.34 -45.64
C LEU A 13 5.48 -1.28 -46.83
N SER A 14 4.21 -0.98 -46.57
CA SER A 14 3.35 -0.27 -47.51
C SER A 14 2.75 0.95 -46.81
N SER A 15 3.11 2.09 -47.36
CA SER A 15 2.72 3.44 -47.00
C SER A 15 1.23 3.68 -47.24
N PHE A 16 0.47 4.02 -46.20
CA PHE A 16 -0.64 4.97 -46.25
C PHE A 16 -0.78 5.61 -44.86
N GLY A 17 -0.68 6.94 -44.83
CA GLY A 17 -0.62 7.71 -43.60
C GLY A 17 -1.96 7.79 -42.87
N VAL A 18 -1.91 7.58 -41.57
CA VAL A 18 -2.57 8.43 -40.57
C VAL A 18 -1.60 8.46 -39.39
N GLY A 19 -1.01 9.62 -39.12
CA GLY A 19 -0.07 9.81 -38.01
C GLY A 19 -0.77 9.55 -36.68
N SER A 20 -0.57 8.36 -36.12
CA SER A 20 -0.91 8.08 -34.74
C SER A 20 0.27 8.52 -33.89
N HIS A 21 0.27 9.79 -33.51
CA HIS A 21 1.11 10.24 -32.41
C HIS A 21 0.63 9.51 -31.14
N VAL A 22 1.34 8.46 -30.75
CA VAL A 22 1.29 8.00 -29.37
C VAL A 22 1.86 9.14 -28.53
N LEU A 23 0.99 9.95 -27.93
CA LEU A 23 1.40 10.82 -26.84
C LEU A 23 1.89 9.92 -25.72
N LEU A 24 3.21 9.85 -25.55
CA LEU A 24 3.78 9.64 -24.23
C LEU A 24 3.34 10.86 -23.41
N ALA A 25 2.24 10.73 -22.68
CA ALA A 25 1.90 11.71 -21.66
C ALA A 25 3.07 11.77 -20.69
N SER A 26 3.71 12.93 -20.59
CA SER A 26 4.72 13.16 -19.56
C SER A 26 4.05 12.96 -18.20
N ILE A 27 4.62 12.11 -17.36
CA ILE A 27 4.26 11.82 -15.97
C ILE A 27 4.37 13.05 -15.02
N ASN A 28 4.33 14.28 -15.54
CA ASN A 28 4.70 15.50 -14.83
C ASN A 28 3.54 16.46 -14.54
N GLU A 29 2.29 16.13 -14.90
CA GLU A 29 1.18 17.03 -14.60
C GLU A 29 0.51 16.65 -13.28
N VAL A 30 0.65 17.52 -12.28
CA VAL A 30 -0.07 17.43 -11.01
C VAL A 30 -1.20 18.46 -11.01
N TYR A 31 -2.43 18.06 -10.71
CA TYR A 31 -3.60 18.94 -10.75
C TYR A 31 -4.21 19.10 -9.35
N SER A 32 -4.44 20.35 -8.91
CA SER A 32 -5.17 20.62 -7.66
C SER A 32 -6.11 21.81 -7.83
N ASP A 33 -7.35 21.68 -7.37
CA ASP A 33 -8.32 22.79 -7.32
C ASP A 33 -8.20 23.62 -6.03
N GLU A 34 -7.60 23.08 -4.96
CA GLU A 34 -7.54 23.77 -3.64
C GLU A 34 -6.12 24.13 -3.14
N GLY A 35 -5.10 24.04 -3.99
CA GLY A 35 -3.74 24.48 -3.65
C GLY A 35 -2.97 23.57 -2.67
N ILE A 36 -3.52 22.40 -2.32
CA ILE A 36 -2.84 21.35 -1.53
C ILE A 36 -1.57 20.88 -2.22
N VAL A 37 -1.61 20.73 -3.55
CA VAL A 37 -0.42 20.45 -4.34
C VAL A 37 0.14 21.78 -4.85
N PRO A 38 1.41 22.12 -4.55
CA PRO A 38 2.04 23.31 -5.08
C PRO A 38 1.97 23.36 -6.61
N LYS A 39 1.73 24.55 -7.17
CA LYS A 39 1.78 24.77 -8.61
C LYS A 39 3.19 24.44 -9.12
N GLY A 40 3.27 23.54 -10.10
CA GLY A 40 4.54 23.07 -10.64
C GLY A 40 5.28 22.08 -9.74
N ALA A 41 4.60 21.46 -8.76
CA ALA A 41 5.15 20.33 -8.03
C ALA A 41 5.52 19.21 -9.01
N GLU A 42 6.72 18.66 -8.84
CA GLU A 42 7.21 17.54 -9.64
C GLU A 42 7.28 16.27 -8.78
N LEU A 43 6.90 15.15 -9.38
CA LEU A 43 7.01 13.84 -8.76
C LEU A 43 8.42 13.28 -9.01
N GLU A 44 9.24 13.23 -7.96
CA GLU A 44 10.62 12.76 -8.05
C GLU A 44 10.68 11.23 -7.85
N ASN A 45 11.20 10.49 -8.83
CA ASN A 45 11.55 9.08 -8.66
C ASN A 45 12.86 8.97 -7.87
N VAL A 46 12.81 8.40 -6.67
CA VAL A 46 13.98 8.21 -5.80
C VAL A 46 14.48 6.76 -5.80
N PHE A 47 13.72 5.83 -6.35
CA PHE A 47 14.06 4.41 -6.44
C PHE A 47 13.32 3.75 -7.59
N GLY A 48 14.00 2.87 -8.35
CA GLY A 48 13.40 2.03 -9.39
C GLY A 48 13.95 0.60 -9.40
N GLY A 49 14.36 0.10 -8.23
CA GLY A 49 15.09 -1.17 -8.09
C GLY A 49 14.26 -2.33 -7.53
N GLY A 50 12.97 -2.15 -7.26
CA GLY A 50 12.14 -3.20 -6.69
C GLY A 50 12.00 -4.38 -7.66
N CYS A 51 11.65 -5.55 -7.17
CA CYS A 51 11.41 -6.68 -8.07
C CYS A 51 10.11 -6.49 -8.85
N VAL A 52 8.98 -6.27 -8.15
CA VAL A 52 7.66 -6.24 -8.80
C VAL A 52 6.66 -5.30 -8.15
N LEU A 53 6.55 -5.29 -6.83
CA LEU A 53 5.49 -4.57 -6.13
C LEU A 53 6.04 -3.93 -4.85
N THR A 54 6.50 -2.69 -4.99
CA THR A 54 6.74 -1.80 -3.86
C THR A 54 5.42 -1.47 -3.17
N GLU A 55 5.42 -1.42 -1.84
CA GLU A 55 4.21 -1.30 -1.01
C GLU A 55 4.54 -0.65 0.35
N GLY A 56 3.50 -0.35 1.13
CA GLY A 56 3.61 -0.11 2.58
C GLY A 56 4.70 0.89 3.00
N VAL A 57 4.74 2.08 2.39
CA VAL A 57 5.71 3.10 2.77
C VAL A 57 5.41 3.75 4.12
N ALA A 58 6.42 3.85 4.98
CA ALA A 58 6.35 4.49 6.28
C ALA A 58 7.67 5.21 6.63
N VAL A 59 7.56 6.32 7.34
CA VAL A 59 8.73 7.11 7.77
C VAL A 59 8.91 6.95 9.27
N ALA A 60 10.12 6.57 9.67
CA ALA A 60 10.51 6.38 11.06
C ALA A 60 10.68 7.74 11.78
N PRO A 61 10.70 7.76 13.13
CA PRO A 61 10.94 8.99 13.89
C PRO A 61 12.27 9.72 13.55
N ASP A 62 13.29 8.99 13.09
CA ASP A 62 14.58 9.54 12.66
C ASP A 62 14.57 10.11 11.23
N GLY A 63 13.42 10.10 10.54
CA GLY A 63 13.26 10.59 9.17
C GLY A 63 13.64 9.58 8.09
N MET A 64 14.09 8.38 8.45
CA MET A 64 14.37 7.33 7.47
C MET A 64 13.08 6.76 6.90
N VAL A 65 13.05 6.54 5.59
CA VAL A 65 11.89 6.03 4.88
C VAL A 65 12.07 4.52 4.68
N TYR A 66 11.05 3.76 5.02
CA TYR A 66 11.00 2.32 4.86
C TYR A 66 9.82 1.96 3.97
N PHE A 67 10.01 1.02 3.07
CA PHE A 67 8.94 0.53 2.20
C PHE A 67 9.21 -0.93 1.84
N SER A 68 8.13 -1.65 1.63
CA SER A 68 8.17 -3.06 1.26
C SER A 68 8.40 -3.22 -0.24
N ASP A 69 8.97 -4.36 -0.62
CA ASP A 69 8.95 -4.89 -1.97
C ASP A 69 8.53 -6.35 -1.88
N ILE A 70 7.27 -6.60 -2.25
CA ILE A 70 6.66 -7.93 -2.24
C ILE A 70 7.16 -8.67 -3.48
N THR A 71 8.06 -9.63 -3.27
CA THR A 71 8.66 -10.41 -4.35
C THR A 71 7.76 -11.59 -4.72
N PHE A 72 6.83 -11.38 -5.65
CA PHE A 72 5.93 -12.46 -6.08
C PHE A 72 6.73 -13.70 -6.53
N SER A 73 6.48 -14.85 -5.90
CA SER A 73 7.30 -16.05 -6.08
C SER A 73 7.24 -16.65 -7.50
N SER A 74 6.23 -16.28 -8.27
CA SER A 74 6.07 -16.63 -9.68
C SER A 74 6.88 -15.75 -10.64
N VAL A 75 7.33 -14.58 -10.20
CA VAL A 75 7.99 -13.55 -11.02
C VAL A 75 9.44 -13.31 -10.58
N CYS A 76 9.66 -13.12 -9.28
CA CYS A 76 10.92 -12.70 -8.70
C CYS A 76 11.84 -13.90 -8.47
N ARG A 77 12.70 -14.15 -9.45
CA ARG A 77 13.64 -15.28 -9.44
C ARG A 77 15.00 -14.86 -9.99
N ASP A 78 16.05 -15.45 -9.42
CA ASP A 78 17.40 -15.31 -9.96
C ASP A 78 17.56 -16.08 -11.29
N GLU A 79 18.75 -15.96 -11.90
CA GLU A 79 19.10 -16.64 -13.15
C GLU A 79 19.04 -18.17 -13.09
N ASN A 80 19.11 -18.75 -11.87
CA ASN A 80 19.01 -20.18 -11.62
C ASN A 80 17.58 -20.62 -11.24
N GLY A 81 16.64 -19.69 -11.19
CA GLY A 81 15.24 -19.93 -10.84
C GLY A 81 14.97 -19.97 -9.33
N ALA A 82 15.92 -19.60 -8.48
CA ALA A 82 15.72 -19.47 -7.04
C ALA A 82 14.77 -18.31 -6.75
N ILE A 83 13.80 -18.53 -5.85
CA ILE A 83 12.79 -17.52 -5.50
C ILE A 83 13.43 -16.45 -4.62
N GLU A 84 13.25 -15.19 -4.98
CA GLU A 84 13.65 -14.06 -4.14
C GLU A 84 12.68 -13.93 -2.95
N ALA A 85 13.24 -13.82 -1.74
CA ALA A 85 12.44 -13.51 -0.56
C ALA A 85 12.12 -12.00 -0.52
N GLY A 86 10.98 -11.65 0.07
CA GLY A 86 10.55 -10.25 0.14
C GLY A 86 11.57 -9.34 0.81
N HIS A 87 11.53 -8.06 0.46
CA HIS A 87 12.45 -7.04 0.99
C HIS A 87 11.70 -5.97 1.80
N ILE A 88 12.39 -5.40 2.78
CA ILE A 88 12.12 -4.03 3.25
C ILE A 88 13.32 -3.21 2.82
N TRP A 89 13.07 -2.13 2.08
CA TRP A 89 14.06 -1.14 1.68
C TRP A 89 14.12 -0.01 2.71
N LYS A 90 15.30 0.60 2.86
CA LYS A 90 15.53 1.82 3.64
C LYS A 90 16.09 2.89 2.73
N PHE A 91 15.45 4.05 2.71
CA PHE A 91 15.87 5.25 2.01
C PHE A 91 16.21 6.35 3.01
N ASN A 92 17.39 6.95 2.86
CA ASN A 92 17.80 8.14 3.58
C ASN A 92 17.57 9.39 2.71
N PRO A 93 16.55 10.21 3.01
CA PRO A 93 16.20 11.37 2.19
C PRO A 93 17.27 12.48 2.19
N LEU A 94 18.15 12.53 3.20
CA LEU A 94 19.21 13.53 3.31
C LEU A 94 20.42 13.21 2.44
N THR A 95 20.71 11.92 2.24
CA THR A 95 21.91 11.48 1.49
C THR A 95 21.58 10.88 0.14
N GLY A 96 20.31 10.56 -0.13
CA GLY A 96 19.88 9.82 -1.30
C GLY A 96 20.18 8.33 -1.24
N ASN A 97 20.75 7.82 -0.13
CA ASN A 97 21.23 6.45 -0.05
C ASN A 97 20.08 5.46 0.15
N ILE A 98 20.12 4.35 -0.58
CA ILE A 98 19.12 3.27 -0.52
C ILE A 98 19.82 1.94 -0.26
N SER A 99 19.27 1.16 0.66
CA SER A 99 19.76 -0.19 0.95
C SER A 99 18.63 -1.12 1.38
N VAL A 100 18.86 -2.43 1.29
CA VAL A 100 17.97 -3.42 1.89
C VAL A 100 18.13 -3.33 3.41
N PHE A 101 17.03 -3.08 4.11
CA PHE A 101 16.95 -3.14 5.57
C PHE A 101 16.75 -4.56 6.06
N ARG A 102 15.87 -5.33 5.39
CA ARG A 102 15.55 -6.71 5.77
C ARG A 102 15.29 -7.58 4.55
N SER A 103 15.96 -8.74 4.51
CA SER A 103 15.64 -9.89 3.66
C SER A 103 16.04 -11.17 4.40
N PRO A 104 15.14 -12.16 4.59
CA PRO A 104 13.74 -12.17 4.16
C PRO A 104 12.86 -11.24 5.00
N SER A 105 11.93 -10.53 4.36
CA SER A 105 10.92 -9.69 5.04
C SER A 105 9.67 -10.45 5.49
N GLY A 106 9.49 -11.70 5.03
CA GLY A 106 8.25 -12.44 5.24
C GLY A 106 7.12 -11.97 4.33
N MET A 107 7.45 -11.47 3.12
CA MET A 107 6.51 -10.81 2.21
C MET A 107 5.78 -9.67 2.92
N THR A 108 6.54 -8.80 3.59
CA THR A 108 5.97 -7.61 4.23
C THR A 108 5.21 -6.79 3.21
N ASN A 109 4.03 -6.32 3.60
CA ASN A 109 3.23 -5.37 2.86
C ASN A 109 3.23 -4.04 3.63
N GLY A 110 2.18 -3.71 4.38
CA GLY A 110 2.08 -2.52 5.19
C GLY A 110 3.15 -2.42 6.28
N ILE A 111 3.66 -1.20 6.47
CA ILE A 111 4.59 -0.81 7.54
C ILE A 111 4.00 0.37 8.30
N LYS A 112 4.12 0.40 9.63
CA LYS A 112 3.90 1.59 10.47
C LYS A 112 4.92 1.64 11.60
N PHE A 113 5.07 2.81 12.22
CA PHE A 113 5.86 2.99 13.43
C PHE A 113 4.93 3.33 14.60
N ASP A 114 5.05 2.59 15.70
CA ASP A 114 4.29 2.87 16.92
C ASP A 114 4.87 4.07 17.70
N ALA A 115 4.24 4.42 18.82
CA ALA A 115 4.62 5.59 19.61
C ALA A 115 6.04 5.47 20.22
N SER A 116 6.56 4.25 20.38
CA SER A 116 7.93 4.00 20.85
C SER A 116 8.97 4.14 19.74
N GLY A 117 8.52 4.29 18.48
CA GLY A 117 9.39 4.29 17.32
C GLY A 117 9.72 2.88 16.80
N ASP A 118 9.02 1.85 17.27
CA ASP A 118 9.21 0.49 16.80
C ASP A 118 8.42 0.23 15.52
N MET A 119 9.01 -0.56 14.62
CA MET A 119 8.42 -0.87 13.32
C MET A 119 7.41 -2.01 13.47
N ILE A 120 6.16 -1.79 13.06
CA ILE A 120 5.13 -2.81 12.91
C ILE A 120 5.02 -3.16 11.42
N THR A 121 5.13 -4.45 11.10
CA THR A 121 5.07 -4.97 9.73
C THR A 121 3.97 -6.00 9.58
N ALA A 122 3.20 -5.90 8.50
CA ALA A 122 2.24 -6.90 8.09
C ALA A 122 2.89 -7.87 7.11
N GLU A 123 3.15 -9.10 7.53
CA GLU A 123 3.74 -10.16 6.72
C GLU A 123 2.63 -10.95 6.03
N GLY A 124 2.57 -10.84 4.70
CA GLY A 124 1.56 -11.46 3.86
C GLY A 124 1.78 -12.94 3.63
N ALA A 125 1.15 -13.46 2.58
CA ALA A 125 1.28 -14.82 2.11
C ALA A 125 2.28 -14.94 0.93
N ASP A 126 2.26 -16.06 0.21
CA ASP A 126 3.22 -16.41 -0.86
C ASP A 126 4.65 -16.64 -0.33
N PHE A 127 4.79 -17.65 0.55
CA PHE A 127 5.99 -17.91 1.37
C PHE A 127 6.24 -16.84 2.46
N GLY A 128 5.30 -15.92 2.65
CA GLY A 128 5.32 -14.94 3.72
C GLY A 128 4.95 -15.49 5.09
N GLY A 129 5.00 -14.62 6.10
CA GLY A 129 4.83 -15.00 7.51
C GLY A 129 3.37 -15.20 7.95
N ARG A 130 2.40 -14.62 7.23
CA ARG A 130 0.97 -14.58 7.61
C ARG A 130 0.75 -14.09 9.05
N ARG A 131 1.37 -12.96 9.42
CA ARG A 131 1.41 -12.43 10.79
C ARG A 131 1.73 -10.93 10.85
N LEU A 132 1.48 -10.31 12.00
CA LEU A 132 2.05 -9.02 12.38
C LEU A 132 3.32 -9.23 13.23
N VAL A 133 4.35 -8.43 12.95
CA VAL A 133 5.61 -8.41 13.71
C VAL A 133 5.93 -6.99 14.16
N ARG A 134 6.35 -6.84 15.42
CA ARG A 134 6.98 -5.62 15.94
C ARG A 134 8.49 -5.81 15.93
N THR A 135 9.23 -4.83 15.42
CA THR A 135 10.68 -4.78 15.45
C THR A 135 11.11 -3.64 16.33
N ASP A 136 11.83 -3.97 17.40
CA ASP A 136 12.53 -3.01 18.24
C ASP A 136 13.64 -2.36 17.39
N MET A 137 13.49 -1.05 17.12
CA MET A 137 14.35 -0.36 16.14
C MET A 137 15.74 -0.02 16.68
N GLU A 138 15.95 -0.13 18.00
CA GLU A 138 17.25 0.08 18.64
C GLU A 138 18.09 -1.21 18.61
N SER A 139 17.50 -2.32 19.03
CA SER A 139 18.17 -3.62 19.16
C SER A 139 18.08 -4.49 17.89
N GLY A 140 17.13 -4.21 17.01
CA GLY A 140 16.82 -5.02 15.82
C GLY A 140 16.04 -6.30 16.11
N LYS A 141 15.66 -6.57 17.36
CA LYS A 141 14.90 -7.78 17.72
C LYS A 141 13.45 -7.69 17.25
N SER A 142 12.91 -8.81 16.80
CA SER A 142 11.53 -8.91 16.30
C SER A 142 10.67 -9.80 17.21
N TYR A 143 9.41 -9.40 17.40
CA TYR A 143 8.41 -10.06 18.25
C TYR A 143 7.10 -10.22 17.49
N ILE A 144 6.46 -11.39 17.63
CA ILE A 144 5.16 -11.64 16.99
C ILE A 144 4.07 -10.90 17.76
N VAL A 145 3.32 -10.04 17.06
CA VAL A 145 2.19 -9.29 17.61
C VAL A 145 0.90 -10.11 17.48
N ALA A 146 0.66 -10.66 16.29
CA ALA A 146 -0.48 -11.52 16.01
C ALA A 146 -0.14 -12.48 14.86
N GLY A 147 -0.38 -13.77 15.02
CA GLY A 147 -0.29 -14.76 13.92
C GLY A 147 -1.54 -15.61 13.77
N PHE A 148 -2.48 -15.48 14.72
CA PHE A 148 -3.67 -16.30 14.81
C PHE A 148 -4.86 -15.45 15.26
N TYR A 149 -6.04 -15.82 14.79
CA TYR A 149 -7.33 -15.41 15.36
C TYR A 149 -8.18 -16.66 15.56
N GLN A 150 -8.75 -16.81 16.76
CA GLN A 150 -9.60 -17.96 17.14
C GLN A 150 -8.93 -19.33 16.80
N GLY A 151 -7.63 -19.45 17.08
CA GLY A 151 -6.84 -20.66 16.86
C GLY A 151 -6.47 -20.96 15.39
N ARG A 152 -6.79 -20.07 14.45
CA ARG A 152 -6.51 -20.23 13.02
C ARG A 152 -5.55 -19.17 12.51
N ARG A 153 -4.72 -19.48 11.52
CA ARG A 153 -3.76 -18.52 10.94
C ARG A 153 -4.46 -17.34 10.29
N LEU A 154 -3.86 -16.15 10.34
CA LEU A 154 -4.30 -15.02 9.52
C LEU A 154 -4.13 -15.35 8.04
N ASN A 155 -4.94 -14.79 7.14
CA ASN A 155 -4.90 -15.08 5.72
C ASN A 155 -3.64 -14.52 5.07
N SER A 156 -3.52 -13.21 4.98
CA SER A 156 -2.40 -12.48 4.40
C SER A 156 -2.50 -11.02 4.85
N PRO A 157 -2.09 -10.71 6.11
CA PRO A 157 -2.09 -9.34 6.61
C PRO A 157 -1.51 -8.37 5.58
N ASN A 158 -2.22 -7.28 5.34
CA ASN A 158 -1.93 -6.36 4.25
C ASN A 158 -1.50 -5.00 4.81
N ASP A 159 -2.43 -4.15 5.25
CA ASP A 159 -2.10 -2.79 5.70
C ASP A 159 -2.44 -2.56 7.17
N ILE A 160 -1.74 -1.61 7.79
CA ILE A 160 -1.77 -1.35 9.25
C ILE A 160 -2.16 0.09 9.55
N ALA A 161 -2.98 0.27 10.60
CA ALA A 161 -3.17 1.54 11.29
C ALA A 161 -2.97 1.34 12.80
N ILE A 162 -2.60 2.40 13.51
CA ILE A 162 -2.41 2.36 14.96
C ILE A 162 -3.13 3.58 15.53
N ASP A 163 -3.87 3.41 16.62
CA ASP A 163 -4.53 4.54 17.28
C ASP A 163 -3.69 5.14 18.41
N ILE A 164 -4.14 6.27 18.95
CA ILE A 164 -3.45 7.00 20.01
C ILE A 164 -3.36 6.23 21.34
N LYS A 165 -4.17 5.18 21.51
CA LYS A 165 -4.11 4.28 22.68
C LYS A 165 -3.10 3.15 22.47
N GLY A 166 -2.53 3.01 21.28
CA GLY A 166 -1.57 1.96 20.93
C GLY A 166 -2.21 0.65 20.46
N ARG A 167 -3.52 0.64 20.18
CA ARG A 167 -4.17 -0.53 19.56
C ARG A 167 -3.77 -0.59 18.09
N ILE A 168 -3.49 -1.79 17.59
CA ILE A 168 -3.04 -2.02 16.22
C ILE A 168 -4.21 -2.59 15.41
N TYR A 169 -4.54 -1.94 14.31
CA TYR A 169 -5.56 -2.37 13.37
C TYR A 169 -4.87 -2.88 12.12
N PHE A 170 -5.40 -3.95 11.50
CA PHE A 170 -4.84 -4.48 10.26
C PHE A 170 -5.89 -5.12 9.37
N SER A 171 -5.73 -4.97 8.05
CA SER A 171 -6.53 -5.70 7.06
C SER A 171 -5.95 -7.09 6.81
N ASP A 172 -6.80 -8.10 6.66
CA ASP A 172 -6.40 -9.48 6.40
C ASP A 172 -7.11 -10.08 5.16
N PRO A 173 -6.80 -9.56 3.95
CA PRO A 173 -7.34 -10.08 2.69
C PRO A 173 -6.62 -11.35 2.22
N ARG A 174 -6.93 -11.75 0.99
CA ARG A 174 -6.13 -12.69 0.21
C ARG A 174 -6.14 -12.28 -1.26
N TYR A 175 -4.98 -11.82 -1.77
CA TYR A 175 -4.79 -11.46 -3.19
C TYR A 175 -3.96 -12.49 -3.95
N LEU A 176 -2.92 -13.05 -3.31
CA LEU A 176 -2.06 -14.09 -3.86
C LEU A 176 -1.61 -15.09 -2.78
N GLY A 177 -0.92 -16.13 -3.21
CA GLY A 177 -0.31 -17.14 -2.35
C GLY A 177 -1.05 -18.47 -2.38
N HIS A 178 -0.31 -19.54 -2.11
CA HIS A 178 -0.75 -20.93 -2.21
C HIS A 178 -1.24 -21.52 -0.89
N GLU A 179 -1.02 -20.80 0.21
CA GLU A 179 -1.43 -21.20 1.55
C GLU A 179 -2.97 -21.18 1.69
N PRO A 180 -3.55 -22.04 2.54
CA PRO A 180 -4.97 -22.04 2.79
C PRO A 180 -5.48 -20.68 3.29
N ILE A 181 -6.72 -20.35 2.91
CA ILE A 181 -7.51 -19.29 3.55
C ILE A 181 -8.12 -19.91 4.81
N ASP A 182 -7.77 -19.37 5.96
CA ASP A 182 -8.07 -19.95 7.26
C ASP A 182 -9.17 -19.17 8.01
N GLN A 183 -9.24 -17.86 7.79
CA GLN A 183 -10.25 -16.99 8.40
C GLN A 183 -11.56 -17.02 7.62
N ALA A 184 -12.68 -16.89 8.34
CA ALA A 184 -14.02 -17.02 7.78
C ALA A 184 -14.40 -15.88 6.82
N VAL A 185 -13.77 -14.71 6.96
CA VAL A 185 -13.97 -13.53 6.14
C VAL A 185 -12.64 -12.83 5.88
N PHE A 186 -12.56 -12.08 4.79
CA PHE A 186 -11.56 -11.03 4.66
C PHE A 186 -12.05 -9.82 5.45
N GLY A 187 -11.31 -9.44 6.48
CA GLY A 187 -11.78 -8.47 7.46
C GLY A 187 -10.69 -7.54 7.96
N VAL A 188 -11.10 -6.57 8.78
CA VAL A 188 -10.17 -5.76 9.56
C VAL A 188 -10.22 -6.25 11.00
N TYR A 189 -9.04 -6.44 11.56
CA TYR A 189 -8.82 -6.92 12.90
C TYR A 189 -8.19 -5.83 13.76
N ARG A 190 -8.34 -5.95 15.08
CA ARG A 190 -7.70 -5.11 16.09
C ARG A 190 -6.93 -5.99 17.07
N VAL A 191 -5.71 -5.59 17.40
CA VAL A 191 -4.90 -6.13 18.49
C VAL A 191 -4.89 -5.11 19.62
N ASP A 192 -5.37 -5.52 20.79
CA ASP A 192 -5.34 -4.72 22.01
C ASP A 192 -3.97 -4.85 22.72
N LEU A 193 -3.72 -3.97 23.69
CA LEU A 193 -2.44 -3.87 24.38
C LEU A 193 -2.09 -5.13 25.20
N ASP A 194 -3.11 -5.93 25.56
CA ASP A 194 -2.95 -7.21 26.22
C ASP A 194 -2.66 -8.37 25.24
N GLY A 195 -2.59 -8.08 23.94
CA GLY A 195 -2.36 -9.04 22.86
C GLY A 195 -3.61 -9.76 22.37
N SER A 196 -4.80 -9.44 22.89
CA SER A 196 -6.05 -10.00 22.37
C SER A 196 -6.36 -9.48 20.97
N VAL A 197 -6.83 -10.39 20.10
CA VAL A 197 -7.14 -10.09 18.69
C VAL A 197 -8.64 -10.19 18.47
N HIS A 198 -9.22 -9.17 17.84
CA HIS A 198 -10.66 -9.03 17.59
C HIS A 198 -10.92 -8.78 16.11
N LEU A 199 -11.92 -9.46 15.53
CA LEU A 199 -12.43 -9.14 14.19
C LEU A 199 -13.47 -8.01 14.31
N ILE A 200 -13.20 -6.85 13.71
CA ILE A 200 -14.00 -5.63 13.92
C ILE A 200 -14.72 -5.11 12.67
N VAL A 201 -14.30 -5.53 11.47
CA VAL A 201 -14.97 -5.19 10.20
C VAL A 201 -15.06 -6.44 9.34
N THR A 202 -16.27 -6.77 8.87
CA THR A 202 -16.55 -7.99 8.10
C THR A 202 -17.29 -7.74 6.79
N ASP A 203 -17.67 -6.48 6.53
CA ASP A 203 -18.55 -6.04 5.45
C ASP A 203 -17.83 -5.16 4.41
N ALA A 204 -16.49 -5.09 4.49
CA ALA A 204 -15.64 -4.36 3.56
C ALA A 204 -15.36 -5.12 2.25
N GLY A 205 -15.86 -6.34 2.06
CA GLY A 205 -15.49 -7.16 0.89
C GLY A 205 -14.07 -7.69 1.01
N LYS A 206 -13.10 -7.10 0.28
CA LYS A 206 -11.68 -7.43 0.41
C LYS A 206 -10.90 -6.18 0.88
N PRO A 207 -10.61 -6.07 2.19
CA PRO A 207 -10.00 -4.88 2.74
C PRO A 207 -8.54 -4.74 2.27
N ASN A 208 -8.09 -3.51 2.07
CA ASN A 208 -6.71 -3.21 1.71
C ASN A 208 -6.15 -2.11 2.64
N GLY A 209 -5.80 -0.93 2.12
CA GLY A 209 -5.37 0.21 2.91
C GLY A 209 -6.34 0.57 4.03
N ILE A 210 -5.77 0.93 5.19
CA ILE A 210 -6.52 1.43 6.34
C ILE A 210 -5.80 2.63 6.96
N ALA A 211 -6.56 3.60 7.46
CA ALA A 211 -6.02 4.69 8.28
C ALA A 211 -7.05 5.19 9.28
N ILE A 212 -6.57 5.82 10.34
CA ILE A 212 -7.40 6.43 11.37
C ILE A 212 -7.28 7.95 11.24
N SER A 213 -8.44 8.62 11.19
CA SER A 213 -8.51 10.09 11.18
C SER A 213 -7.78 10.74 12.38
N PRO A 214 -7.26 11.98 12.22
CA PRO A 214 -6.53 12.67 13.29
C PRO A 214 -7.33 12.81 14.60
N ASP A 215 -8.65 12.99 14.52
CA ASP A 215 -9.53 13.10 15.69
C ASP A 215 -9.85 11.77 16.37
N GLN A 216 -9.33 10.66 15.83
CA GLN A 216 -9.49 9.28 16.32
C GLN A 216 -10.93 8.76 16.29
N LYS A 217 -11.82 9.36 15.48
CA LYS A 217 -13.25 8.99 15.41
C LYS A 217 -13.66 8.26 14.15
N THR A 218 -12.80 8.22 13.13
CA THR A 218 -13.06 7.50 11.89
C THR A 218 -11.94 6.51 11.59
N LEU A 219 -12.32 5.27 11.27
CA LEU A 219 -11.49 4.29 10.59
C LEU A 219 -11.87 4.27 9.10
N TYR A 220 -10.91 4.62 8.25
CA TYR A 220 -11.04 4.48 6.80
C TYR A 220 -10.56 3.09 6.38
N VAL A 221 -11.32 2.43 5.51
CA VAL A 221 -10.99 1.08 5.00
C VAL A 221 -11.21 1.06 3.49
N VAL A 222 -10.17 0.73 2.74
CA VAL A 222 -10.29 0.45 1.32
C VAL A 222 -10.86 -0.93 1.11
N SER A 223 -11.85 -1.04 0.23
CA SER A 223 -12.35 -2.27 -0.37
C SER A 223 -11.80 -2.39 -1.77
N ASN A 224 -10.94 -3.38 -2.02
CA ASN A 224 -10.43 -3.73 -3.35
C ASN A 224 -10.75 -5.19 -3.67
N ASP A 225 -12.03 -5.47 -3.89
CA ASP A 225 -12.45 -6.83 -4.20
C ASP A 225 -12.33 -7.11 -5.71
N ASN A 226 -11.10 -7.43 -6.12
CA ASN A 226 -10.78 -7.81 -7.49
C ASN A 226 -11.40 -9.14 -7.95
N GLY A 227 -12.21 -9.82 -7.12
CA GLY A 227 -12.88 -11.07 -7.48
C GLY A 227 -12.00 -12.32 -7.49
N THR A 228 -10.75 -12.22 -7.03
CA THR A 228 -9.78 -13.33 -7.00
C THR A 228 -9.17 -13.51 -5.61
N THR A 229 -8.69 -14.70 -5.31
CA THR A 229 -7.84 -14.96 -4.14
C THR A 229 -6.41 -15.35 -4.52
N ASP A 230 -6.16 -15.51 -5.81
CA ASP A 230 -4.86 -15.81 -6.38
C ASP A 230 -4.83 -15.28 -7.82
N PHE A 231 -4.65 -13.97 -7.97
CA PHE A 231 -4.72 -13.31 -9.28
C PHE A 231 -3.66 -13.85 -10.25
N GLN A 232 -2.55 -14.41 -9.76
CA GLN A 232 -1.46 -14.92 -10.58
C GLN A 232 -1.78 -16.25 -11.26
N ARG A 233 -2.75 -16.99 -10.74
CA ARG A 233 -3.21 -18.26 -11.30
C ARG A 233 -4.45 -18.12 -12.18
N ILE A 234 -4.87 -16.89 -12.46
CA ILE A 234 -5.92 -16.61 -13.44
C ILE A 234 -5.28 -16.42 -14.81
N THR A 235 -5.77 -17.13 -15.82
CA THR A 235 -5.31 -16.94 -17.20
C THR A 235 -5.60 -15.51 -17.67
N ALA A 236 -4.61 -14.84 -18.24
CA ALA A 236 -4.76 -13.49 -18.78
C ALA A 236 -5.97 -13.40 -19.73
N GLY A 237 -6.79 -12.36 -19.58
CA GLY A 237 -8.03 -12.16 -20.34
C GLY A 237 -9.25 -12.90 -19.79
N THR A 238 -9.11 -13.73 -18.76
CA THR A 238 -10.26 -14.35 -18.09
C THR A 238 -11.07 -13.28 -17.35
N SER A 239 -12.37 -13.22 -17.62
CA SER A 239 -13.27 -12.31 -16.91
C SER A 239 -13.41 -12.75 -15.45
N VAL A 240 -13.16 -11.81 -14.54
CA VAL A 240 -13.39 -11.98 -13.10
C VAL A 240 -14.56 -11.11 -12.67
N ARG A 241 -15.43 -11.63 -11.80
CA ARG A 241 -16.50 -10.82 -11.21
C ARG A 241 -15.94 -10.04 -10.04
N LYS A 242 -15.66 -8.76 -10.26
CA LYS A 242 -15.27 -7.83 -9.19
C LYS A 242 -16.40 -7.69 -8.18
N GLY A 243 -16.02 -7.60 -6.91
CA GLY A 243 -16.89 -7.15 -5.83
C GLY A 243 -16.81 -5.63 -5.69
N ARG A 244 -16.85 -5.14 -4.45
CA ARG A 244 -16.82 -3.71 -4.13
C ARG A 244 -15.42 -3.11 -4.35
N MET A 245 -15.39 -1.94 -5.00
CA MET A 245 -14.22 -1.09 -5.22
C MET A 245 -14.50 0.28 -4.60
N ALA A 246 -14.09 0.52 -3.35
CA ALA A 246 -14.55 1.69 -2.61
C ALA A 246 -13.61 2.13 -1.49
N LEU A 247 -13.59 3.43 -1.18
CA LEU A 247 -13.14 3.94 0.12
C LEU A 247 -14.33 3.95 1.08
N LEU A 248 -14.22 3.22 2.18
CA LEU A 248 -15.26 3.11 3.21
C LEU A 248 -14.86 3.91 4.45
N ALA A 249 -15.85 4.46 5.14
CA ALA A 249 -15.68 5.11 6.42
C ALA A 249 -16.50 4.39 7.50
N TYR A 250 -15.86 4.15 8.64
CA TYR A 250 -16.47 3.58 9.83
C TYR A 250 -16.30 4.55 10.99
N ASP A 251 -17.34 4.70 11.81
CA ASP A 251 -17.20 5.38 13.10
C ASP A 251 -16.37 4.48 14.02
N LEU A 252 -15.26 5.03 14.53
CA LEU A 252 -14.34 4.36 15.45
C LEU A 252 -14.71 4.75 16.87
N ASN A 253 -15.22 3.79 17.63
CA ASN A 253 -15.66 3.98 19.00
C ASN A 253 -14.46 4.03 19.97
N GLU A 254 -14.69 4.58 21.16
CA GLU A 254 -13.64 4.68 22.20
C GLU A 254 -13.08 3.31 22.62
N ASP A 255 -13.91 2.27 22.58
CA ASP A 255 -13.55 0.87 22.85
C ASP A 255 -12.78 0.21 21.69
N GLY A 256 -12.65 0.90 20.55
CA GLY A 256 -11.87 0.48 19.38
C GLY A 256 -12.67 -0.36 18.40
N ASN A 257 -13.98 -0.49 18.58
CA ASN A 257 -14.85 -1.13 17.60
C ASN A 257 -15.20 -0.14 16.48
N ALA A 258 -15.46 -0.68 15.30
CA ALA A 258 -15.81 0.09 14.11
C ALA A 258 -17.25 -0.18 13.70
N LEU A 259 -18.03 0.87 13.43
CA LEU A 259 -19.39 0.77 12.91
C LEU A 259 -19.45 1.38 11.51
N PHE A 260 -19.98 0.65 10.54
CA PHE A 260 -20.09 1.15 9.17
C PHE A 260 -20.89 2.46 9.14
N ARG A 261 -20.28 3.51 8.57
CA ARG A 261 -20.91 4.82 8.40
C ARG A 261 -21.35 5.03 6.95
N SER A 262 -20.43 4.92 6.00
CA SER A 262 -20.71 5.22 4.60
C SER A 262 -19.69 4.62 3.62
N VAL A 263 -20.12 4.47 2.36
CA VAL A 263 -19.21 4.48 1.21
C VAL A 263 -18.84 5.94 0.97
N LEU A 264 -17.57 6.29 1.16
CA LEU A 264 -17.09 7.66 0.98
C LEU A 264 -16.83 7.95 -0.50
N ILE A 265 -16.18 7.02 -1.19
CA ILE A 265 -15.90 7.07 -2.63
C ILE A 265 -16.21 5.70 -3.24
N ASP A 266 -16.97 5.68 -4.32
CA ASP A 266 -17.23 4.47 -5.12
C ASP A 266 -16.42 4.53 -6.42
N TYR A 267 -15.55 3.55 -6.62
CA TYR A 267 -14.69 3.45 -7.80
C TYR A 267 -15.25 2.48 -8.85
N TYR A 268 -16.32 1.74 -8.55
CA TYR A 268 -16.85 0.74 -9.49
C TYR A 268 -17.35 1.41 -10.79
N PRO A 269 -17.07 0.84 -11.99
CA PRO A 269 -16.43 -0.46 -12.28
C PRO A 269 -14.90 -0.42 -12.43
N HIS A 270 -14.27 0.73 -12.20
CA HIS A 270 -12.83 0.94 -12.33
C HIS A 270 -12.05 0.24 -11.20
N ASP A 271 -10.73 0.15 -11.37
CA ASP A 271 -9.82 -0.43 -10.37
C ASP A 271 -9.29 0.63 -9.40
N GLY A 272 -8.91 0.21 -8.20
CA GLY A 272 -8.67 1.09 -7.06
C GLY A 272 -9.86 1.07 -6.11
N PRO A 273 -9.68 1.41 -4.82
CA PRO A 273 -8.47 1.99 -4.20
C PRO A 273 -7.48 0.95 -3.66
N ASP A 274 -6.32 1.37 -3.14
CA ASP A 274 -5.30 0.52 -2.51
C ASP A 274 -4.83 1.07 -1.14
N GLY A 275 -3.54 1.39 -0.96
CA GLY A 275 -3.03 2.03 0.26
C GLY A 275 -3.52 3.49 0.43
N LEU A 276 -3.54 3.97 1.67
CA LEU A 276 -3.98 5.33 1.99
C LEU A 276 -3.25 5.98 3.18
N ALA A 277 -3.26 7.30 3.22
CA ALA A 277 -2.76 8.12 4.33
C ALA A 277 -3.72 9.29 4.63
N VAL A 278 -3.51 9.95 5.77
CA VAL A 278 -4.30 11.12 6.18
C VAL A 278 -3.40 12.29 6.53
N ASP A 279 -3.85 13.51 6.20
CA ASP A 279 -3.18 14.74 6.62
C ASP A 279 -3.72 15.26 7.97
N VAL A 280 -3.12 16.34 8.48
CA VAL A 280 -3.51 16.97 9.76
C VAL A 280 -4.91 17.59 9.75
N PHE A 281 -5.51 17.81 8.58
CA PHE A 281 -6.88 18.32 8.42
C PHE A 281 -7.90 17.19 8.26
N GLY A 282 -7.45 15.95 8.19
CA GLY A 282 -8.28 14.77 7.99
C GLY A 282 -8.58 14.45 6.53
N ASN A 283 -7.94 15.14 5.58
CA ASN A 283 -8.03 14.79 4.17
C ASN A 283 -7.36 13.42 3.94
N VAL A 284 -7.94 12.62 3.04
CA VAL A 284 -7.54 11.24 2.79
C VAL A 284 -6.85 11.16 1.43
N TYR A 285 -5.63 10.62 1.42
CA TYR A 285 -4.80 10.41 0.23
C TYR A 285 -4.88 8.93 -0.11
N VAL A 286 -5.34 8.60 -1.32
CA VAL A 286 -5.67 7.22 -1.69
C VAL A 286 -4.97 6.84 -2.98
N ALA A 287 -4.24 5.73 -2.98
CA ALA A 287 -3.69 5.13 -4.18
C ALA A 287 -4.82 4.61 -5.09
N VAL A 288 -5.03 5.28 -6.22
CA VAL A 288 -6.02 4.92 -7.25
C VAL A 288 -5.33 4.12 -8.34
N ARG A 289 -5.75 2.87 -8.49
CA ARG A 289 -5.12 1.88 -9.37
C ARG A 289 -5.75 1.75 -10.75
N ASP A 290 -6.72 2.61 -11.05
CA ASP A 290 -7.38 2.63 -12.34
C ASP A 290 -6.35 2.88 -13.45
N LEU A 291 -6.21 1.94 -14.37
CA LEU A 291 -5.26 2.08 -15.49
C LEU A 291 -5.60 3.27 -16.42
N THR A 292 -6.84 3.76 -16.38
CA THR A 292 -7.26 4.92 -17.17
C THR A 292 -7.00 6.26 -16.47
N ARG A 293 -6.82 6.23 -15.15
CA ARG A 293 -6.50 7.39 -14.32
C ARG A 293 -5.72 6.93 -13.08
N PRO A 294 -4.44 6.54 -13.22
CA PRO A 294 -3.63 6.12 -12.08
C PRO A 294 -3.11 7.35 -11.32
N GLY A 295 -3.05 7.28 -10.00
CA GLY A 295 -2.64 8.44 -9.22
C GLY A 295 -3.04 8.39 -7.75
N ILE A 296 -2.77 9.48 -7.04
CA ILE A 296 -3.22 9.68 -5.67
C ILE A 296 -4.41 10.63 -5.69
N GLY A 297 -5.60 10.09 -5.38
CA GLY A 297 -6.80 10.89 -5.13
C GLY A 297 -6.73 11.50 -3.74
N ILE A 298 -7.00 12.81 -3.63
CA ILE A 298 -7.03 13.54 -2.36
C ILE A 298 -8.48 13.92 -2.08
N TYR A 299 -9.05 13.40 -1.00
CA TYR A 299 -10.45 13.57 -0.65
C TYR A 299 -10.62 14.30 0.67
N SER A 300 -11.60 15.20 0.74
CA SER A 300 -12.03 15.79 2.01
C SER A 300 -12.61 14.70 2.94
N PRO A 301 -12.73 14.93 4.26
CA PRO A 301 -13.43 14.00 5.16
C PRO A 301 -14.88 13.69 4.75
N LYS A 302 -15.48 14.52 3.88
CA LYS A 302 -16.84 14.36 3.35
C LYS A 302 -16.88 13.58 2.04
N GLY A 303 -15.74 13.31 1.42
CA GLY A 303 -15.64 12.57 0.15
C GLY A 303 -15.56 13.45 -1.10
N ASP A 304 -15.34 14.75 -0.96
CA ASP A 304 -15.10 15.63 -2.11
C ASP A 304 -13.67 15.43 -2.62
N GLU A 305 -13.46 15.21 -3.92
CA GLU A 305 -12.11 15.20 -4.49
C GLU A 305 -11.58 16.64 -4.55
N ILE A 306 -10.50 16.93 -3.80
CA ILE A 306 -9.91 18.26 -3.62
C ILE A 306 -8.51 18.38 -4.22
N GLY A 307 -7.99 17.28 -4.79
CA GLY A 307 -6.73 17.28 -5.51
C GLY A 307 -6.37 15.90 -6.07
N TYR A 308 -5.41 15.88 -6.99
CA TYR A 308 -4.98 14.66 -7.64
C TYR A 308 -3.51 14.70 -8.06
N ILE A 309 -2.77 13.63 -7.77
CA ILE A 309 -1.36 13.49 -8.16
C ILE A 309 -1.22 12.34 -9.15
N ASN A 310 -0.96 12.66 -10.42
CA ASN A 310 -0.70 11.63 -11.42
C ASN A 310 0.60 10.88 -11.11
N THR A 311 0.58 9.56 -11.27
CA THR A 311 1.76 8.68 -11.14
C THR A 311 1.57 7.45 -12.03
N GLU A 312 2.60 6.62 -12.20
CA GLU A 312 2.37 5.23 -12.60
C GLU A 312 1.47 4.53 -11.55
N VAL A 313 0.92 3.34 -11.87
CA VAL A 313 -0.07 2.65 -11.03
C VAL A 313 0.43 2.52 -9.58
N PRO A 314 -0.13 3.31 -8.64
CA PRO A 314 0.36 3.35 -7.28
C PRO A 314 -0.14 2.15 -6.49
N THR A 315 0.54 1.88 -5.40
CA THR A 315 0.25 0.78 -4.48
C THR A 315 -0.06 1.33 -3.10
N ASN A 316 0.76 2.27 -2.62
CA ASN A 316 0.63 2.87 -1.29
C ASN A 316 1.11 4.31 -1.26
N VAL A 317 0.85 4.98 -0.14
CA VAL A 317 1.17 6.37 0.09
C VAL A 317 1.46 6.62 1.57
N GLY A 318 2.44 7.47 1.89
CA GLY A 318 2.81 7.78 3.27
C GLY A 318 3.53 9.10 3.40
N PHE A 319 3.22 9.86 4.44
CA PHE A 319 3.87 11.15 4.69
C PHE A 319 5.20 10.99 5.42
N GLY A 320 6.13 11.91 5.13
CA GLY A 320 7.34 12.14 5.90
C GLY A 320 7.05 12.59 7.33
N ARG A 321 8.11 12.66 8.15
CA ARG A 321 8.05 13.07 9.56
C ARG A 321 8.99 14.24 9.83
N GLY A 322 8.79 14.91 10.96
CA GLY A 322 9.68 15.96 11.44
C GLY A 322 9.67 17.19 10.52
N GLU A 323 10.83 17.52 9.96
CA GLU A 323 11.02 18.65 9.04
C GLU A 323 10.43 18.36 7.64
N ASP A 324 10.38 17.09 7.22
CA ASP A 324 9.82 16.66 5.93
C ASP A 324 8.37 16.15 6.07
N ARG A 325 7.62 16.64 7.07
CA ARG A 325 6.22 16.20 7.29
C ARG A 325 5.24 16.63 6.21
N ASP A 326 5.65 17.52 5.32
CA ASP A 326 4.96 17.96 4.11
C ASP A 326 5.40 17.18 2.86
N MET A 327 6.28 16.18 3.01
CA MET A 327 6.69 15.30 1.92
C MET A 327 5.79 14.09 1.83
N LEU A 328 5.20 13.84 0.67
CA LEU A 328 4.41 12.64 0.39
C LEU A 328 5.26 11.64 -0.38
N TYR A 329 5.40 10.43 0.15
CA TYR A 329 6.02 9.29 -0.52
C TYR A 329 4.96 8.39 -1.14
N ILE A 330 5.25 7.88 -2.33
CA ILE A 330 4.33 7.04 -3.11
C ILE A 330 5.10 5.81 -3.59
N THR A 331 4.62 4.62 -3.26
CA THR A 331 5.08 3.39 -3.89
C THR A 331 4.22 3.10 -5.12
N ALA A 332 4.86 2.71 -6.21
CA ALA A 332 4.17 2.45 -7.46
C ALA A 332 4.99 1.46 -8.29
N GLY A 333 4.41 0.32 -8.66
CA GLY A 333 5.12 -0.74 -9.36
C GLY A 333 6.44 -1.10 -8.66
N ARG A 334 7.57 -0.83 -9.31
CA ARG A 334 8.92 -1.16 -8.82
C ARG A 334 9.64 0.03 -8.16
N SER A 335 8.91 1.11 -7.92
CA SER A 335 9.47 2.43 -7.67
C SER A 335 9.03 3.06 -6.35
N LEU A 336 9.86 3.94 -5.81
CA LEU A 336 9.48 4.91 -4.78
C LEU A 336 9.57 6.31 -5.37
N TYR A 337 8.52 7.09 -5.18
CA TYR A 337 8.44 8.49 -5.55
C TYR A 337 8.28 9.38 -4.32
N ARG A 338 8.58 10.68 -4.46
CA ARG A 338 8.20 11.70 -3.50
C ARG A 338 7.73 13.00 -4.15
N VAL A 339 6.88 13.75 -3.46
CA VAL A 339 6.40 15.07 -3.86
C VAL A 339 6.11 15.95 -2.63
N ARG A 340 6.56 17.21 -2.65
CA ARG A 340 6.27 18.18 -1.57
C ARG A 340 4.88 18.75 -1.71
N LEU A 341 4.14 18.82 -0.61
CA LEU A 341 2.78 19.36 -0.56
C LEU A 341 2.71 20.65 0.27
N ASN A 342 1.60 21.38 0.16
CA ASN A 342 1.29 22.55 1.00
C ASN A 342 0.53 22.17 2.29
N THR A 343 0.50 20.88 2.63
CA THR A 343 -0.09 20.35 3.86
C THR A 343 0.88 19.37 4.52
N GLN A 344 0.57 18.94 5.73
CA GLN A 344 1.41 18.05 6.53
C GLN A 344 0.66 16.76 6.83
N GLY A 345 1.37 15.64 6.77
CA GLY A 345 0.83 14.34 7.16
C GLY A 345 0.50 14.28 8.65
N TYR A 346 -0.54 13.53 8.99
CA TYR A 346 -0.79 13.15 10.36
C TYR A 346 0.04 11.91 10.73
N HIS A 347 0.71 11.99 11.88
CA HIS A 347 1.40 10.87 12.50
C HIS A 347 0.97 10.75 13.96
N LEU A 348 1.03 9.53 14.50
CA LEU A 348 0.84 9.33 15.92
C LEU A 348 1.87 10.16 16.72
N PRO A 349 1.46 10.78 17.83
CA PRO A 349 2.40 11.38 18.77
C PRO A 349 3.39 10.32 19.27
N THR A 350 4.68 10.63 19.27
CA THR A 350 5.70 9.79 19.90
C THR A 350 5.54 9.83 21.42
N ALA A 351 5.76 8.70 22.10
CA ALA A 351 5.93 8.69 23.54
C ALA A 351 7.16 9.55 23.87
N LYS A 352 7.00 10.54 24.76
CA LYS A 352 8.08 11.41 25.19
C LYS A 352 9.07 10.69 26.09
#